data_AF-A0A6J6RHV7-F1
#
_entry.id   AF-A0A6J6RHV7-F1
#
_cell.length_a   1.000
_cell.length_b   1.000
_cell.length_c   1.000
_cell.angle_alpha   90.00
_cell.angle_beta   90.00
_cell.angle_gamma   90.00
#
_symmetry.space_group_name_H-M   'P 1'
#
loop_
_entity.id
_entity.type
_entity.pdbx_description
1 polymer ?
#
loop_
_entity_poly.entity_id
_entity_poly.type
_entity_poly.pdbx_seq_one_letter_code
_entity_poly.pdbx_strand_id
1 'polypeptide(L)'
;MARAKKNQEHIEHHAALQAWATKYKVLSDPYVSGLLDALENRRNLSMWATLSPLEYLPQPSLHGEKSRVLFWFTLLRNTLIFAPVALTWAAVGNATTAFGIYVGQNAGAVVNFLEFWQNGYGVLSKNWTIGHIATLDFIMIAMVIVLIVFLHFANEREHLRFRSVENAADTERIKIAIELHAYLFDKRATSNVKMNENLATATQDLLRTSSSLEKTAKVIEKSTRETPTNKQIMADLKNLIKAKKPTRWDSFLE
;
A
#
# COMPACT_ATOMS: atom_id res chain seq x y z
N MET A 1 3.73 20.36 43.17
CA MET A 1 4.71 19.90 42.17
C MET A 1 4.11 19.00 41.08
N ALA A 2 3.24 18.03 41.39
CA ALA A 2 2.61 17.14 40.39
C ALA A 2 1.78 17.86 39.28
N ARG A 3 1.11 18.98 39.62
CA ARG A 3 0.30 19.75 38.65
C ARG A 3 1.12 20.53 37.61
N ALA A 4 2.33 20.95 37.97
CA ALA A 4 3.25 21.63 37.05
C ALA A 4 3.85 20.64 36.05
N LYS A 5 4.23 19.45 36.52
CA LYS A 5 4.75 18.35 35.68
C LYS A 5 3.74 17.92 34.60
N LYS A 6 2.46 17.75 34.98
CA LYS A 6 1.35 17.43 34.07
C LYS A 6 1.10 18.49 32.99
N ASN A 7 1.55 19.73 33.20
CA ASN A 7 1.39 20.82 32.25
C ASN A 7 2.54 20.89 31.22
N GLN A 8 3.63 20.14 31.44
CA GLN A 8 4.82 20.11 30.58
C GLN A 8 4.83 18.89 29.63
N GLU A 9 4.12 17.80 29.96
CA GLU A 9 4.11 16.52 29.22
C GLU A 9 3.79 16.68 27.72
N HIS A 10 2.85 17.54 27.33
CA HIS A 10 2.54 17.80 25.92
C HIS A 10 3.73 18.41 25.14
N ILE A 11 4.59 19.23 25.79
CA ILE A 11 5.77 19.84 25.16
C ILE A 11 6.84 18.77 24.94
N GLU A 12 7.00 17.87 25.90
CA GLU A 12 7.96 16.75 25.83
C GLU A 12 7.59 15.79 24.70
N HIS A 13 6.32 15.38 24.59
CA HIS A 13 5.84 14.51 23.53
C HIS A 13 5.84 15.20 22.15
N HIS A 14 5.53 16.49 22.08
CA HIS A 14 5.66 17.28 20.85
C HIS A 14 7.11 17.32 20.37
N ALA A 15 8.06 17.68 21.26
CA ALA A 15 9.47 17.76 20.93
C ALA A 15 10.05 16.40 20.51
N ALA A 16 9.66 15.31 21.18
CA ALA A 16 10.07 13.95 20.84
C ALA A 16 9.56 13.52 19.46
N LEU A 17 8.27 13.76 19.16
CA LEU A 17 7.68 13.45 17.86
C LEU A 17 8.31 14.30 16.75
N GLN A 18 8.54 15.60 16.99
CA GLN A 18 9.16 16.50 16.03
C GLN A 18 10.62 16.11 15.73
N ALA A 19 11.40 15.76 16.76
CA ALA A 19 12.78 15.31 16.59
C ALA A 19 12.86 14.03 15.76
N TRP A 20 11.99 13.06 16.02
CA TRP A 20 11.89 11.83 15.22
C TRP A 20 11.42 12.10 13.80
N ALA A 21 10.39 12.91 13.62
CA ALA A 21 9.84 13.23 12.29
C ALA A 21 10.87 13.97 11.41
N THR A 22 11.70 14.82 12.02
CA THR A 22 12.81 15.50 11.37
C THR A 22 13.91 14.52 10.98
N LYS A 23 14.30 13.62 11.91
CA LYS A 23 15.35 12.61 11.68
C LYS A 23 15.02 11.68 10.50
N TYR A 24 13.76 11.27 10.37
CA TYR A 24 13.32 10.34 9.32
C TYR A 24 12.65 11.00 8.11
N LYS A 25 12.66 12.35 8.04
CA LYS A 25 12.07 13.14 6.94
C LYS A 25 10.58 12.84 6.69
N VAL A 26 9.83 12.56 7.76
CA VAL A 26 8.39 12.24 7.71
C VAL A 26 7.51 13.38 8.23
N LEU A 27 8.05 14.60 8.34
CA LEU A 27 7.32 15.80 8.76
C LEU A 27 6.10 16.12 7.87
N SER A 28 6.14 15.77 6.58
CA SER A 28 5.06 16.01 5.64
C SER A 28 3.94 14.98 5.71
N ASP A 29 4.06 13.96 6.56
CA ASP A 29 3.02 12.95 6.71
C ASP A 29 1.76 13.56 7.36
N PRO A 30 0.55 13.32 6.81
CA PRO A 30 -0.70 13.91 7.33
C PRO A 30 -1.00 13.53 8.79
N TYR A 31 -0.64 12.32 9.22
CA TYR A 31 -0.84 11.88 10.59
C TYR A 31 0.16 12.57 11.53
N VAL A 32 1.45 12.60 11.15
CA VAL A 32 2.51 13.24 11.96
C VAL A 32 2.27 14.75 12.11
N SER A 33 1.98 15.45 11.01
CA SER A 33 1.72 16.89 11.02
C SER A 33 0.46 17.26 11.81
N GLY A 34 -0.63 16.52 11.64
CA GLY A 34 -1.86 16.75 12.40
C GLY A 34 -1.72 16.44 13.89
N LEU A 35 -0.92 15.44 14.24
CA LEU A 35 -0.65 15.10 15.64
C LEU A 35 0.30 16.09 16.32
N LEU A 36 1.28 16.63 15.61
CA LEU A 36 2.12 17.73 16.09
C LEU A 36 1.27 18.96 16.39
N ASP A 37 0.39 19.38 15.46
CA ASP A 37 -0.53 20.50 15.69
C ASP A 37 -1.46 20.26 16.88
N ALA A 38 -1.99 19.04 17.03
CA ALA A 38 -2.84 18.67 18.14
C ALA A 38 -2.12 18.69 19.51
N LEU A 39 -0.83 18.32 19.54
CA LEU A 39 0.01 18.37 20.73
C LEU A 39 0.40 19.81 21.10
N GLU A 40 0.73 20.64 20.10
CA GLU A 40 1.07 22.05 20.27
C GLU A 40 -0.12 22.86 20.78
N ASN A 41 -1.27 22.75 20.11
CA ASN A 41 -2.47 23.51 20.43
C ASN A 41 -3.36 22.86 21.52
N ARG A 42 -3.03 21.65 21.97
CA ARG A 42 -3.80 20.83 22.92
C ARG A 42 -5.26 20.60 22.49
N ARG A 43 -5.54 20.55 21.20
CA ARG A 43 -6.88 20.40 20.64
C ARG A 43 -7.08 19.00 20.09
N ASN A 44 -8.31 18.50 20.18
CA ASN A 44 -8.73 17.22 19.58
C ASN A 44 -7.91 15.99 20.00
N LEU A 45 -7.18 16.04 21.12
CA LEU A 45 -6.36 14.91 21.63
C LEU A 45 -7.17 13.62 21.81
N SER A 46 -8.47 13.73 22.14
CA SER A 46 -9.38 12.59 22.25
C SER A 46 -9.72 11.93 20.92
N MET A 47 -9.73 12.69 19.82
CA MET A 47 -9.92 12.18 18.46
C MET A 47 -8.65 11.46 18.00
N TRP A 48 -7.47 12.05 18.22
CA TRP A 48 -6.21 11.40 17.90
C TRP A 48 -5.95 10.15 18.75
N ALA A 49 -6.49 10.07 19.97
CA ALA A 49 -6.45 8.87 20.80
C ALA A 49 -7.26 7.67 20.27
N THR A 50 -8.15 7.87 19.29
CA THR A 50 -8.81 6.75 18.59
C THR A 50 -7.95 6.17 17.47
N LEU A 51 -6.96 6.93 17.00
CA LEU A 51 -6.00 6.51 15.97
C LEU A 51 -4.72 6.05 16.65
N SER A 52 -4.49 4.74 16.68
CA SER A 52 -3.33 4.15 17.38
C SER A 52 -2.01 4.62 16.76
N PRO A 53 -1.12 5.30 17.49
CA PRO A 53 0.20 5.69 16.98
C PRO A 53 1.04 4.50 16.48
N LEU A 54 0.81 3.30 17.01
CA LEU A 54 1.50 2.07 16.57
C LEU A 54 1.15 1.69 15.12
N GLU A 55 -0.06 2.02 14.69
CA GLU A 55 -0.60 1.67 13.38
C GLU A 55 -0.41 2.81 12.37
N TYR A 56 -0.58 4.06 12.81
CA TYR A 56 -0.62 5.23 11.93
C TYR A 56 0.71 6.00 11.81
N LEU A 57 1.70 5.76 12.68
CA LEU A 57 3.02 6.37 12.48
C LEU A 57 3.66 5.81 11.19
N PRO A 58 4.17 6.67 10.28
CA PRO A 58 4.79 6.21 9.05
C PRO A 58 6.05 5.39 9.33
N GLN A 59 6.35 4.44 8.45
CA GLN A 59 7.61 3.72 8.49
C GLN A 59 8.75 4.64 8.04
N PRO A 60 9.88 4.68 8.76
CA PRO A 60 11.02 5.49 8.38
C PRO A 60 11.58 5.02 7.03
N SER A 61 11.53 5.88 6.01
CA SER A 61 12.04 5.54 4.67
C SER A 61 13.56 5.66 4.60
N LEU A 62 14.26 4.67 5.14
CA LEU A 62 15.70 4.56 5.03
C LEU A 62 16.06 4.05 3.63
N HIS A 63 16.08 4.97 2.66
CA HIS A 63 16.64 4.67 1.35
C HIS A 63 18.15 4.51 1.49
N GLY A 64 18.59 3.27 1.62
CA GLY A 64 19.99 2.94 1.52
C GLY A 64 20.54 3.34 0.16
N GLU A 65 21.55 4.20 0.14
CA GLU A 65 22.30 4.46 -1.08
C GLU A 65 22.91 3.13 -1.53
N LYS A 66 22.28 2.48 -2.53
CA LYS A 66 22.82 1.27 -3.12
C LYS A 66 24.21 1.60 -3.65
N SER A 67 25.21 0.84 -3.22
CA SER A 67 26.59 1.04 -3.67
C SER A 67 26.64 1.02 -5.20
N ARG A 68 27.05 2.17 -5.80
CA ARG A 68 27.22 2.30 -7.26
C ARG A 68 28.17 1.23 -7.82
N VAL A 69 29.13 0.82 -7.00
CA VAL A 69 30.09 -0.24 -7.33
C VAL A 69 29.39 -1.60 -7.50
N LEU A 70 28.49 -1.96 -6.58
CA LEU A 70 27.71 -3.21 -6.69
C LEU A 70 26.78 -3.22 -7.90
N PHE A 71 26.20 -2.07 -8.24
CA PHE A 71 25.40 -1.92 -9.46
C PHE A 71 26.23 -2.22 -10.71
N TRP A 72 27.42 -1.63 -10.83
CA TRP A 72 28.33 -1.88 -11.96
C TRP A 72 28.76 -3.35 -12.05
N PHE A 73 29.13 -3.99 -10.94
CA PHE A 73 29.49 -5.41 -10.95
C PHE A 73 28.30 -6.30 -11.32
N THR A 74 27.08 -5.96 -10.90
CA THR A 74 25.87 -6.70 -11.29
C THR A 74 25.63 -6.61 -12.80
N LEU A 75 25.78 -5.41 -13.37
CA LEU A 75 25.66 -5.20 -14.81
C LEU A 75 26.76 -5.97 -15.57
N LEU A 76 28.01 -5.87 -15.12
CA LEU A 76 29.14 -6.58 -15.69
C LEU A 76 28.90 -8.09 -15.70
N ARG A 77 28.46 -8.67 -14.58
CA ARG A 77 28.14 -10.10 -14.47
C ARG A 77 27.05 -10.50 -15.46
N ASN A 78 26.01 -9.68 -15.63
CA ASN A 78 24.91 -9.99 -16.55
C ASN A 78 25.37 -10.01 -18.01
N THR A 79 26.30 -9.14 -18.40
CA THR A 79 26.87 -9.14 -19.75
C THR A 79 27.93 -10.23 -19.93
N LEU A 80 28.78 -10.45 -18.93
CA LEU A 80 29.91 -11.38 -19.00
C LEU A 80 29.47 -12.85 -19.12
N ILE A 81 28.26 -13.20 -18.67
CA ILE A 81 27.68 -14.56 -18.88
C ILE A 81 27.58 -14.92 -20.37
N PHE A 82 27.42 -13.93 -21.25
CA PHE A 82 27.32 -14.16 -22.70
C PHE A 82 28.68 -14.15 -23.40
N ALA A 83 29.74 -13.71 -22.75
CA ALA A 83 31.06 -13.59 -23.36
C ALA A 83 31.68 -14.94 -23.81
N PRO A 84 31.56 -16.06 -23.05
CA PRO A 84 32.08 -17.36 -23.51
C PRO A 84 31.35 -17.85 -24.75
N VAL A 85 30.02 -17.70 -24.75
CA VAL A 85 29.18 -18.06 -25.91
C VAL A 85 29.57 -17.22 -27.13
N ALA A 86 29.73 -15.91 -26.97
CA ALA A 86 30.16 -15.04 -28.06
C ALA A 86 31.56 -15.43 -28.59
N LEU A 87 32.49 -15.78 -27.70
CA LEU A 87 33.85 -16.18 -28.07
C LEU A 87 33.86 -17.48 -28.88
N THR A 88 33.09 -18.49 -28.47
CA THR A 88 32.98 -19.77 -29.20
C THR A 88 32.35 -19.59 -30.57
N TRP A 89 31.29 -18.79 -30.71
CA TRP A 89 30.70 -18.49 -32.02
C TRP A 89 31.66 -17.73 -32.94
N ALA A 90 32.39 -16.74 -32.41
CA ALA A 90 33.41 -16.02 -33.18
C ALA A 90 34.52 -16.96 -33.65
N ALA A 91 34.92 -17.89 -32.80
CA ALA A 91 35.92 -18.90 -33.12
C ALA A 91 35.47 -19.89 -34.19
N VAL A 92 34.24 -20.41 -34.09
CA VAL A 92 33.67 -21.29 -35.11
C VAL A 92 33.63 -20.57 -36.45
N GLY A 93 33.19 -19.30 -36.48
CA GLY A 93 33.18 -18.50 -37.71
C GLY A 93 34.56 -18.39 -38.36
N ASN A 94 35.59 -18.07 -37.57
CA ASN A 94 36.96 -17.97 -38.07
C ASN A 94 37.51 -19.32 -38.56
N ALA A 95 37.25 -20.40 -37.82
CA ALA A 95 37.63 -21.75 -38.21
C ALA A 95 36.93 -22.20 -39.51
N THR A 96 35.66 -21.88 -39.70
CA THR A 96 34.92 -22.19 -40.93
C THR A 96 35.47 -21.42 -42.13
N THR A 97 35.80 -20.13 -41.97
CA THR A 97 36.42 -19.34 -43.04
C THR A 97 37.79 -19.92 -43.43
N ALA A 98 38.63 -20.24 -42.45
CA ALA A 98 39.95 -20.83 -42.70
C ALA A 98 39.85 -22.22 -43.33
N PHE A 99 38.87 -23.03 -42.93
CA PHE A 99 38.63 -24.36 -43.50
C PHE A 99 38.22 -24.27 -44.97
N GLY A 100 37.36 -23.31 -45.33
CA GLY A 100 36.98 -23.07 -46.73
C GLY A 100 38.18 -22.75 -47.62
N ILE A 101 39.11 -21.93 -47.12
CA ILE A 101 40.37 -21.61 -47.82
C ILE A 101 41.24 -22.87 -47.97
N TYR A 102 41.37 -23.66 -46.90
CA TYR A 102 42.18 -24.88 -46.90
C TYR A 102 41.68 -25.93 -47.90
N VAL A 103 40.36 -26.19 -47.94
CA VAL A 103 39.74 -27.11 -48.89
C VAL A 103 39.87 -26.62 -50.33
N GLY A 104 39.71 -25.30 -50.55
CA GLY A 104 39.89 -24.69 -51.87
C GLY A 104 41.32 -24.82 -52.41
N GLN A 105 42.32 -24.80 -51.54
CA GLN A 105 43.73 -24.97 -51.90
C GLN A 105 44.16 -26.44 -52.01
N ASN A 106 43.49 -27.35 -51.31
CA ASN A 106 43.84 -28.77 -51.22
C ASN A 106 42.67 -29.67 -51.61
N ALA A 107 42.25 -29.60 -52.88
CA ALA A 107 41.10 -30.35 -53.41
C ALA A 107 41.19 -31.88 -53.30
N GLY A 108 42.36 -32.45 -52.96
CA GLY A 108 42.57 -33.88 -52.78
C GLY A 108 42.68 -34.36 -51.32
N ALA A 109 42.71 -33.46 -50.34
CA ALA A 109 42.87 -33.81 -48.93
C ALA A 109 41.52 -33.88 -48.21
N VAL A 110 41.08 -35.09 -47.85
CA VAL A 110 39.86 -35.30 -47.05
C VAL A 110 40.22 -35.17 -45.56
N VAL A 111 40.25 -33.94 -45.04
CA VAL A 111 40.49 -33.67 -43.62
C VAL A 111 39.18 -33.32 -42.93
N ASN A 112 38.95 -33.88 -41.73
CA ASN A 112 37.78 -33.54 -40.92
C ASN A 112 37.90 -32.10 -40.38
N PHE A 113 36.80 -31.36 -40.35
CA PHE A 113 36.75 -30.00 -39.81
C PHE A 113 37.32 -29.89 -38.39
N LEU A 114 37.05 -30.85 -37.49
CA LEU A 114 37.56 -30.82 -36.11
C LEU A 114 39.08 -31.03 -36.07
N GLU A 115 39.60 -31.91 -36.91
CA GLU A 115 41.05 -32.14 -37.04
C GLU A 115 41.74 -30.88 -37.61
N PHE A 116 41.13 -30.25 -38.61
CA PHE A 116 41.56 -28.95 -39.12
C PHE A 116 41.55 -27.88 -38.04
N TRP A 117 40.49 -27.78 -37.26
CA TRP A 117 40.36 -26.76 -36.22
C TRP A 117 41.35 -26.97 -35.07
N GLN A 118 41.76 -28.21 -34.82
CA GLN A 118 42.79 -28.51 -33.84
C GLN A 118 44.20 -28.16 -34.34
N ASN A 119 44.53 -28.49 -35.59
CA ASN A 119 45.90 -28.40 -36.11
C ASN A 119 46.19 -27.12 -36.90
N GLY A 120 45.16 -26.49 -37.47
CA GLY A 120 45.19 -25.23 -38.22
C GLY A 120 45.91 -25.24 -39.57
N TYR A 121 46.76 -26.23 -39.85
CA TYR A 121 47.47 -26.47 -41.11
C TYR A 121 48.10 -25.21 -41.75
N GLY A 122 48.57 -24.28 -40.93
CA GLY A 122 49.22 -23.02 -41.37
C GLY A 122 48.27 -21.93 -41.87
N VAL A 123 46.97 -22.21 -42.02
CA VAL A 123 45.94 -21.25 -42.46
C VAL A 123 45.22 -20.62 -41.26
N LEU A 124 45.01 -21.40 -40.20
CA LEU A 124 44.40 -20.93 -38.96
C LEU A 124 45.47 -20.59 -37.92
N SER A 125 45.38 -19.41 -37.32
CA SER A 125 46.28 -19.01 -36.22
C SER A 125 46.07 -19.88 -34.99
N LYS A 126 47.16 -20.19 -34.27
CA LYS A 126 47.15 -21.02 -33.06
C LYS A 126 46.17 -20.52 -31.99
N ASN A 127 45.91 -19.21 -31.94
CA ASN A 127 44.98 -18.57 -31.00
C ASN A 127 43.51 -18.94 -31.26
N TRP A 128 43.18 -19.36 -32.49
CA TRP A 128 41.83 -19.76 -32.88
C TRP A 128 41.67 -21.27 -32.96
N THR A 129 42.62 -22.04 -32.44
CA THR A 129 42.52 -23.50 -32.35
C THR A 129 41.51 -23.90 -31.28
N ILE A 130 40.77 -24.99 -31.54
CA ILE A 130 39.70 -25.46 -30.65
C ILE A 130 40.16 -25.61 -29.20
N GLY A 131 41.38 -26.11 -28.98
CA GLY A 131 41.96 -26.28 -27.64
C GLY A 131 42.18 -24.94 -26.91
N HIS A 132 42.72 -23.94 -27.59
CA HIS A 132 42.98 -22.63 -26.97
C HIS A 132 41.66 -21.92 -26.59
N ILE A 133 40.69 -21.91 -27.49
CA ILE A 133 39.37 -21.31 -27.23
C ILE A 133 38.67 -22.06 -26.09
N ALA A 134 38.70 -23.40 -26.08
CA ALA A 134 38.11 -24.18 -25.00
C ALA A 134 38.73 -23.84 -23.63
N THR A 135 40.05 -23.62 -23.57
CA THR A 135 40.70 -23.18 -22.32
C THR A 135 40.30 -21.77 -21.91
N LEU A 136 40.18 -20.83 -22.86
CA LEU A 136 39.73 -19.46 -22.58
C LEU A 136 38.28 -19.44 -22.07
N ASP A 137 37.39 -20.19 -22.71
CA ASP A 137 36.00 -20.34 -22.29
C ASP A 137 35.88 -20.93 -20.88
N PHE A 138 36.66 -21.97 -20.58
CA PHE A 138 36.71 -22.55 -19.25
C PHE A 138 37.13 -21.51 -18.19
N ILE A 139 38.19 -20.75 -18.46
CA ILE A 139 38.67 -19.68 -17.55
C ILE A 139 37.61 -18.59 -17.40
N MET A 140 36.95 -18.20 -18.49
CA MET A 140 35.93 -17.16 -18.48
C MET A 140 34.69 -17.58 -17.67
N ILE A 141 34.22 -18.81 -17.84
CA ILE A 141 33.13 -19.38 -17.03
C ILE A 141 33.53 -19.45 -15.55
N ALA A 142 34.74 -19.93 -15.24
CA ALA A 142 35.24 -19.96 -13.87
C ALA A 142 35.27 -18.57 -13.23
N MET A 143 35.74 -17.55 -13.97
CA MET A 143 35.73 -16.15 -13.54
C MET A 143 34.31 -15.64 -13.27
N VAL A 144 33.35 -15.94 -14.15
CA VAL A 144 31.94 -15.55 -13.97
C VAL A 144 31.36 -16.18 -12.70
N ILE A 145 31.65 -17.45 -12.43
CA ILE A 145 31.20 -18.13 -11.20
C ILE A 145 31.78 -17.45 -9.97
N VAL A 146 33.09 -17.17 -9.96
CA VAL A 146 33.75 -16.46 -8.85
C VAL A 146 33.13 -15.08 -8.64
N LEU A 147 32.85 -14.34 -9.72
CA LEU A 147 32.20 -13.04 -9.66
C LEU A 147 30.78 -13.12 -9.09
N ILE A 148 30.01 -14.15 -9.44
CA ILE A 148 28.66 -14.39 -8.89
C ILE A 148 28.73 -14.60 -7.38
N VAL A 149 29.62 -15.47 -6.92
CA VAL A 149 29.80 -15.75 -5.49
C VAL A 149 30.25 -14.48 -4.75
N PHE A 150 31.21 -13.75 -5.30
CA PHE A 150 31.68 -12.48 -4.74
C PHE A 150 30.54 -11.46 -4.61
N LEU A 151 29.74 -11.27 -5.67
CA LEU A 151 28.59 -10.37 -5.65
C LEU A 151 27.55 -10.77 -4.61
N HIS A 152 27.28 -12.07 -4.46
CA HIS A 152 26.36 -12.56 -3.45
C HIS A 152 26.82 -12.18 -2.04
N PHE A 153 28.08 -12.47 -1.69
CA PHE A 153 28.65 -12.10 -0.39
C PHE A 153 28.71 -10.59 -0.15
N ALA A 154 29.06 -9.81 -1.17
CA ALA A 154 29.15 -8.36 -1.06
C ALA A 154 27.76 -7.73 -0.86
N ASN A 155 26.74 -8.24 -1.55
CA ASN A 155 25.37 -7.77 -1.42
C ASN A 155 24.79 -8.11 -0.04
N GLU A 156 25.05 -9.33 0.47
CA GLU A 156 24.57 -9.74 1.79
C GLU A 156 25.13 -8.86 2.91
N ARG A 157 26.41 -8.45 2.81
CA ARG A 157 27.02 -7.53 3.79
C ARG A 157 26.33 -6.17 3.82
N GLU A 158 25.97 -5.62 2.67
CA GLU A 158 25.21 -4.36 2.59
C GLU A 158 23.81 -4.55 3.17
N HIS A 159 23.10 -5.63 2.80
CA HIS A 159 21.78 -5.94 3.36
C HIS A 159 21.80 -6.04 4.89
N LEU A 160 22.78 -6.74 5.47
CA LEU A 160 22.90 -6.86 6.92
C LEU A 160 23.13 -5.50 7.61
N ARG A 161 23.95 -4.62 7.01
CA ARG A 161 24.15 -3.26 7.51
C ARG A 161 22.85 -2.47 7.44
N PHE A 162 22.16 -2.48 6.30
CA PHE A 162 20.89 -1.77 6.15
C PHE A 162 19.80 -2.29 7.10
N ARG A 163 19.68 -3.61 7.27
CA ARG A 163 18.73 -4.22 8.22
C ARG A 163 18.97 -3.77 9.65
N SER A 164 20.24 -3.61 10.07
CA SER A 164 20.54 -3.12 11.41
C SER A 164 20.06 -1.67 11.63
N VAL A 165 20.20 -0.82 10.61
CA VAL A 165 19.75 0.57 10.64
C VAL A 165 18.22 0.65 10.60
N GLU A 166 17.58 -0.19 9.77
CA GLU A 166 16.12 -0.32 9.68
C GLU A 166 15.51 -0.78 11.01
N ASN A 167 16.06 -1.85 11.61
CA ASN A 167 15.63 -2.34 12.92
C ASN A 167 15.78 -1.29 14.02
N ALA A 168 16.87 -0.50 14.00
CA ALA A 168 17.08 0.57 14.96
C ALA A 168 16.02 1.68 14.78
N ALA A 169 15.70 2.04 13.54
CA ALA A 169 14.68 3.04 13.23
C ALA A 169 13.26 2.58 13.59
N ASP A 170 12.94 1.31 13.36
CA ASP A 170 11.67 0.71 13.79
C ASP A 170 11.55 0.64 15.31
N THR A 171 12.64 0.33 16.01
CA THR A 171 12.66 0.35 17.48
C THR A 171 12.39 1.75 18.02
N GLU A 172 12.98 2.79 17.41
CA GLU A 172 12.71 4.19 17.76
C GLU A 172 11.25 4.59 17.47
N ARG A 173 10.70 4.17 16.31
CA ARG A 173 9.30 4.38 15.95
C ARG A 173 8.37 3.75 16.98
N ILE A 174 8.59 2.47 17.34
CA ILE A 174 7.77 1.75 18.32
C ILE A 174 7.83 2.42 19.69
N LYS A 175 9.02 2.85 20.13
CA LYS A 175 9.18 3.55 21.40
C LYS A 175 8.32 4.82 21.47
N ILE A 176 8.41 5.68 20.45
CA ILE A 176 7.62 6.91 20.40
C ILE A 176 6.13 6.60 20.27
N ALA A 177 5.76 5.56 19.49
CA ALA A 177 4.39 5.11 19.37
C ALA A 177 3.79 4.71 20.73
N ILE A 178 4.53 3.96 21.55
CA ILE A 178 4.10 3.51 22.88
C ILE A 178 3.95 4.71 23.83
N GLU A 179 4.94 5.60 23.87
CA GLU A 179 4.91 6.81 24.71
C GLU A 179 3.72 7.70 24.37
N LEU A 180 3.49 7.92 23.08
CA LEU A 180 2.39 8.72 22.57
C LEU A 180 1.03 8.06 22.78
N HIS A 181 0.94 6.74 22.58
CA HIS A 181 -0.27 5.96 22.84
C HIS A 181 -0.66 6.04 24.32
N ALA A 182 0.29 5.88 25.24
CA ALA A 182 0.05 5.99 26.68
C ALA A 182 -0.45 7.40 27.05
N TYR A 183 0.18 8.45 26.50
CA TYR A 183 -0.23 9.83 26.73
C TYR A 183 -1.64 10.13 26.20
N LEU A 184 -1.94 9.71 24.97
CA LEU A 184 -3.25 9.93 24.34
C LEU A 184 -4.36 9.12 25.03
N PHE A 185 -4.06 7.92 25.50
CA PHE A 185 -5.01 7.07 26.23
C PHE A 185 -5.48 7.70 27.55
N ASP A 186 -4.58 8.34 28.30
CA ASP A 186 -4.94 9.12 29.50
C ASP A 186 -5.96 10.23 29.17
N LYS A 187 -5.79 10.89 28.02
CA LYS A 187 -6.70 11.97 27.59
C LYS A 187 -8.06 11.45 27.09
N ARG A 188 -8.11 10.23 26.53
CA ARG A 188 -9.37 9.55 26.19
C ARG A 188 -10.23 9.28 27.42
N ALA A 189 -9.63 8.79 28.51
CA ALA A 189 -10.36 8.44 29.73
C ALA A 189 -11.07 9.65 30.38
N THR A 190 -10.48 10.84 30.28
CA THR A 190 -11.10 12.08 30.81
C THR A 190 -12.31 12.59 30.03
N SER A 191 -12.48 12.15 28.77
CA SER A 191 -13.63 12.52 27.92
C SER A 191 -14.92 11.74 28.26
N ASN A 192 -14.80 10.57 28.91
CA ASN A 192 -15.95 9.72 29.25
C ASN A 192 -16.92 10.34 30.26
N VAL A 193 -16.53 11.36 31.02
CA VAL A 193 -17.44 12.09 31.92
C VAL A 193 -18.54 12.83 31.15
N LYS A 194 -18.29 13.25 29.90
CA LYS A 194 -19.30 13.84 29.01
C LYS A 194 -20.20 12.79 28.33
N MET A 195 -19.80 11.51 28.32
CA MET A 195 -20.59 10.41 27.75
C MET A 195 -21.83 10.10 28.59
N ASN A 196 -21.74 10.19 29.92
CA ASN A 196 -22.87 9.94 30.82
C ASN A 196 -23.94 11.03 30.73
N GLU A 197 -23.52 12.29 30.54
CA GLU A 197 -24.43 13.43 30.32
C GLU A 197 -25.15 13.32 28.96
N ASN A 198 -24.43 12.93 27.91
CA ASN A 198 -25.00 12.71 26.58
C ASN A 198 -25.93 11.48 26.54
N LEU A 199 -25.59 10.40 27.26
CA LEU A 199 -26.46 9.21 27.41
C LEU A 199 -27.73 9.55 28.19
N ALA A 200 -27.63 10.30 29.29
CA ALA A 200 -28.79 10.77 30.04
C ALA A 200 -29.71 11.63 29.16
N THR A 201 -29.14 12.56 28.39
CA THR A 201 -29.90 13.41 27.46
C THR A 201 -30.56 12.59 26.35
N ALA A 202 -29.84 11.64 25.74
CA ALA A 202 -30.40 10.76 24.71
C ALA A 202 -31.54 9.87 25.25
N THR A 203 -31.42 9.34 26.46
CA THR A 203 -32.51 8.57 27.10
C THR A 203 -33.72 9.44 27.39
N GLN A 204 -33.51 10.69 27.78
CA GLN A 204 -34.59 11.65 28.06
C GLN A 204 -35.29 12.11 26.77
N ASP A 205 -34.55 12.26 25.68
CA ASP A 205 -35.12 12.56 24.36
C ASP A 205 -35.87 11.37 23.78
N LEU A 206 -35.40 10.13 23.98
CA LEU A 206 -36.16 8.92 23.63
C LEU A 206 -37.47 8.81 24.42
N LEU A 207 -37.45 9.08 25.72
CA LEU A 207 -38.66 9.10 26.55
C LEU A 207 -39.65 10.17 26.09
N ARG A 208 -39.17 11.38 25.77
CA ARG A 208 -40.01 12.46 25.21
C ARG A 208 -40.59 12.09 23.87
N THR A 209 -39.77 11.49 22.99
CA THR A 209 -40.19 11.06 21.66
C THR A 209 -41.25 9.96 21.75
N SER A 210 -41.05 8.98 22.65
CA SER A 210 -42.03 7.93 22.91
C SER A 210 -43.36 8.49 23.43
N SER A 211 -43.33 9.40 24.40
CA SER A 211 -44.55 10.08 24.89
C SER A 211 -45.25 10.90 23.79
N SER A 212 -44.48 11.57 22.93
CA SER A 212 -45.03 12.31 21.80
C SER A 212 -45.67 11.40 20.75
N LEU A 213 -45.08 10.22 20.49
CA LEU A 213 -45.65 9.20 19.61
C LEU A 213 -46.94 8.64 20.18
N GLU A 214 -47.01 8.38 21.49
CA GLU A 214 -48.23 7.92 22.16
C GLU A 214 -49.35 8.96 22.04
N LYS A 215 -49.04 10.25 22.23
CA LYS A 215 -50.02 11.34 22.04
C LYS A 215 -50.49 11.42 20.58
N THR A 216 -49.56 11.33 19.63
CA THR A 216 -49.88 11.33 18.19
C THR A 216 -50.76 10.15 17.82
N ALA A 217 -50.48 8.95 18.36
CA ALA A 217 -51.32 7.77 18.16
C ALA A 217 -52.75 7.98 18.68
N LYS A 218 -52.92 8.59 19.86
CA LYS A 218 -54.25 8.95 20.39
C LYS A 218 -54.98 9.97 19.53
N VAL A 219 -54.27 10.96 18.97
CA VAL A 219 -54.86 11.95 18.05
C VAL A 219 -55.28 11.28 16.74
N ILE A 220 -54.47 10.38 16.18
CA ILE A 220 -54.81 9.59 14.99
C ILE A 220 -56.02 8.69 15.26
N GLU A 221 -56.07 8.03 16.41
CA GLU A 221 -57.22 7.21 16.81
C GLU A 221 -58.50 8.05 16.88
N LYS A 222 -58.42 9.22 17.51
CA LYS A 222 -59.55 10.17 17.58
C LYS A 222 -59.98 10.66 16.19
N SER A 223 -59.02 11.06 15.35
CA SER A 223 -59.29 11.50 13.97
C SER A 223 -59.91 10.39 13.12
N THR A 224 -59.45 9.15 13.29
CA THR A 224 -60.01 7.97 12.61
C THR A 224 -61.45 7.71 13.05
N ARG A 225 -61.79 7.94 14.32
CA ARG A 225 -63.17 7.85 14.82
C ARG A 225 -64.07 8.99 14.31
N GLU A 226 -63.50 10.16 14.01
CA GLU A 226 -64.23 11.33 13.51
C GLU A 226 -64.41 11.33 11.97
N THR A 227 -63.73 10.45 11.23
CA THR A 227 -64.00 10.24 9.80
C THR A 227 -65.43 9.72 9.59
N PRO A 228 -66.30 10.42 8.84
CA PRO A 228 -67.69 10.00 8.68
C PRO A 228 -67.75 8.61 8.02
N THR A 229 -68.45 7.69 8.68
CA THR A 229 -68.64 6.32 8.18
C THR A 229 -69.34 6.40 6.82
N ASN A 230 -68.92 5.62 5.83
CA ASN A 230 -69.47 5.56 4.46
C ASN A 230 -71.02 5.66 4.37
N LYS A 231 -71.75 5.25 5.42
CA LYS A 231 -73.21 5.42 5.56
C LYS A 231 -73.69 6.89 5.54
N GLN A 232 -72.99 7.82 6.18
CA GLN A 232 -73.36 9.24 6.20
C GLN A 232 -73.16 9.88 4.82
N ILE A 233 -72.02 9.59 4.18
CA ILE A 233 -71.73 10.03 2.81
C ILE A 233 -72.76 9.46 1.82
N MET A 234 -73.16 8.20 1.96
CA MET A 234 -74.22 7.61 1.14
C MET A 234 -75.60 8.22 1.41
N ALA A 235 -75.92 8.59 2.66
CA ALA A 235 -77.19 9.24 2.99
C ALA A 235 -77.27 10.63 2.38
N ASP A 236 -76.18 11.41 2.42
CA ASP A 236 -76.11 12.73 1.78
C ASP A 236 -76.16 12.62 0.26
N LEU A 237 -75.43 11.68 -0.35
CA LEU A 237 -75.52 11.41 -1.79
C LEU A 237 -76.95 11.02 -2.21
N LYS A 238 -77.64 10.19 -1.41
CA LYS A 238 -79.02 9.77 -1.69
C LYS A 238 -80.00 10.95 -1.59
N ASN A 239 -79.80 11.85 -0.63
CA ASN A 239 -80.62 13.08 -0.50
C ASN A 239 -80.39 14.03 -1.68
N LEU A 240 -79.14 14.18 -2.13
CA LEU A 240 -78.81 14.98 -3.32
C LEU A 240 -79.38 14.39 -4.62
N ILE A 241 -79.40 13.05 -4.76
CA ILE A 241 -80.02 12.38 -5.92
C ILE A 241 -81.55 12.49 -5.87
N LYS A 242 -82.17 12.42 -4.69
CA LYS A 242 -83.63 12.54 -4.52
C LYS A 242 -84.12 13.97 -4.83
N ALA A 243 -83.32 14.99 -4.54
CA ALA A 243 -83.61 16.39 -4.87
C ALA A 243 -83.53 16.69 -6.39
N LYS A 244 -82.93 15.82 -7.20
CA LYS A 244 -82.64 16.06 -8.62
C LYS A 244 -83.55 15.28 -9.61
N LYS A 245 -84.66 14.66 -9.15
CA LYS A 245 -85.62 14.00 -10.05
C LYS A 245 -86.57 15.03 -10.69
N PRO A 246 -86.62 15.15 -12.03
CA PRO A 246 -87.49 16.09 -12.73
C PRO A 246 -88.95 15.59 -12.80
N THR A 247 -89.90 16.47 -12.46
CA THR A 247 -91.35 16.30 -12.66
C THR A 247 -91.73 16.71 -14.09
N ARG A 248 -92.07 15.75 -14.97
CA ARG A 248 -93.02 15.98 -16.07
C ARG A 248 -93.45 14.66 -16.73
N TRP A 249 -94.74 14.59 -17.08
CA TRP A 249 -95.47 13.66 -17.95
C TRP A 249 -96.34 12.59 -17.26
N ASP A 250 -97.65 12.88 -17.31
CA ASP A 250 -98.77 11.97 -17.63
C ASP A 250 -99.85 11.70 -16.57
N SER A 251 -100.78 12.66 -16.49
CA SER A 251 -102.24 12.42 -16.51
C SER A 251 -102.81 13.37 -17.59
N PHE A 252 -102.83 13.02 -18.87
CA PHE A 252 -103.87 12.24 -19.56
C PHE A 252 -104.67 11.29 -18.65
N LEU A 253 -105.78 11.79 -18.11
CA LEU A 253 -107.12 11.20 -18.09
C LEU A 253 -108.05 12.20 -17.36
N GLU A 254 -109.10 12.61 -18.08
CA GLU A 254 -110.11 13.68 -17.84
C GLU A 254 -109.76 15.10 -18.29
#